data_AF-A0A4Z2J603-F1
#
_entry.id   AF-A0A4Z2J603-F1
#
_cell.length_a   1.000
_cell.length_b   1.000
_cell.length_c   1.000
_cell.angle_alpha   90.00
_cell.angle_beta   90.00
_cell.angle_gamma   90.00
#
_symmetry.space_group_name_H-M   'P 1'
#
loop_
_entity.id
_entity.type
_entity.pdbx_description
1 polymer ?
#
loop_
_entity_poly.entity_id
_entity_poly.type
_entity_poly.pdbx_seq_one_letter_code
_entity_poly.pdbx_strand_id
1 'polypeptide(L)'
;MEEAIKGTFPVDVVKNIFSNTSSINAFHSQFLLPDLEKRMGEWESTPRIGDILQKLTPFLKMYAEYVSNFENAMELVKQWTDRSPQFKAIIQEIQSQEVCGSLTLQHHMLEPVQRVPRYEMLLKDYLKKLPQDDPDRQNSENV
;
A
#
# COMPACT_ATOMS: atom_id res chain seq x y z
N MET A 1 4.11 -1.84 -16.38
CA MET A 1 4.72 -0.98 -17.43
C MET A 1 4.99 -1.75 -18.71
N GLU A 2 5.43 -3.01 -18.64
CA GLU A 2 5.74 -3.84 -19.82
C GLU A 2 4.60 -3.97 -20.84
N GLU A 3 3.35 -4.17 -20.40
CA GLU A 3 2.18 -4.25 -21.30
C GLU A 3 1.83 -2.92 -21.99
N ALA A 4 2.16 -1.77 -21.37
CA ALA A 4 2.04 -0.46 -22.03
C ALA A 4 3.18 -0.24 -23.04
N ILE A 5 4.37 -0.78 -22.75
CA ILE A 5 5.56 -0.71 -23.61
C ILE A 5 5.41 -1.62 -24.85
N LYS A 6 4.62 -2.70 -24.75
CA LYS A 6 4.19 -3.51 -25.90
C LYS A 6 3.18 -2.80 -26.83
N GLY A 7 2.76 -1.58 -26.49
CA GLY A 7 1.85 -0.76 -27.30
C GLY A 7 0.36 -1.10 -27.15
N THR A 8 0.00 -1.95 -26.18
CA THR A 8 -1.38 -2.43 -26.01
C THR A 8 -2.32 -1.36 -25.46
N PHE A 9 -1.81 -0.43 -24.64
CA PHE A 9 -2.60 0.65 -24.03
C PHE A 9 -1.79 1.95 -23.92
N PRO A 10 -2.44 3.13 -23.89
CA PRO A 10 -1.75 4.39 -23.66
C PRO A 10 -1.04 4.39 -22.30
N VAL A 11 0.23 4.79 -22.29
CA VAL A 11 1.06 4.83 -21.07
C VAL A 11 0.41 5.69 -19.99
N ASP A 12 -0.23 6.79 -20.36
CA ASP A 12 -0.87 7.69 -19.40
C ASP A 12 -2.08 7.07 -18.72
N VAL A 13 -2.81 6.17 -19.39
CA VAL A 13 -3.92 5.43 -18.78
C VAL A 13 -3.39 4.52 -17.67
N VAL A 14 -2.32 3.78 -17.95
CA VAL A 14 -1.68 2.89 -16.97
C VAL A 14 -1.12 3.70 -15.80
N LYS A 15 -0.45 4.82 -16.08
CA LYS A 15 0.05 5.74 -15.04
C LYS A 15 -1.09 6.28 -14.16
N ASN A 16 -2.21 6.67 -14.76
CA ASN A 16 -3.33 7.22 -14.00
C ASN A 16 -4.09 6.15 -13.20
N ILE A 17 -4.14 4.89 -13.66
CA ILE A 17 -4.74 3.79 -12.90
C ILE A 17 -3.89 3.44 -11.68
N PHE A 18 -2.58 3.30 -11.86
CA PHE A 18 -1.70 2.81 -10.78
C PHE A 18 -1.08 3.93 -9.93
N SER A 19 -1.09 5.19 -10.41
CA SER A 19 -0.55 6.35 -9.70
C SER A 19 0.87 6.08 -9.17
N ASN A 20 1.11 6.35 -7.89
CA ASN A 20 2.38 6.16 -7.20
C ASN A 20 2.53 4.80 -6.48
N THR A 21 1.79 3.74 -6.88
CA THR A 21 1.90 2.41 -6.23
C THR A 21 3.32 1.86 -6.22
N SER A 22 4.14 2.13 -7.24
CA SER A 22 5.54 1.72 -7.25
C SER A 22 6.33 2.35 -6.10
N SER A 23 6.09 3.63 -5.81
CA SER A 23 6.70 4.34 -4.68
C SER A 23 6.22 3.77 -3.35
N ILE A 24 4.93 3.47 -3.24
CA ILE A 24 4.35 2.82 -2.06
C ILE A 24 5.00 1.46 -1.82
N ASN A 25 5.09 0.62 -2.85
CA ASN A 25 5.71 -0.70 -2.77
C ASN A 25 7.20 -0.61 -2.42
N ALA A 26 7.94 0.32 -3.02
CA ALA A 26 9.36 0.52 -2.72
C ALA A 26 9.58 0.90 -1.26
N PHE A 27 8.76 1.80 -0.71
CA PHE A 27 8.82 2.14 0.71
C PHE A 27 8.61 0.89 1.60
N HIS A 28 7.56 0.12 1.34
CA HIS A 28 7.24 -1.07 2.14
C HIS A 28 8.32 -2.14 2.03
N SER A 29 8.73 -2.49 0.81
CA SER A 29 9.66 -3.59 0.55
C SER A 29 11.12 -3.27 0.90
N GLN A 30 11.55 -2.01 0.74
CA GLN A 30 12.97 -1.65 0.93
C GLN A 30 13.27 -1.02 2.29
N PHE A 31 12.26 -0.51 3.00
CA PHE A 31 12.47 0.21 4.27
C PHE A 31 11.63 -0.36 5.41
N LEU A 32 10.30 -0.35 5.29
CA LEU A 32 9.45 -0.69 6.43
C LEU A 32 9.56 -2.17 6.83
N LEU A 33 9.40 -3.08 5.87
CA LEU A 33 9.45 -4.51 6.14
C LEU A 33 10.83 -4.96 6.64
N PRO A 34 11.97 -4.57 6.00
CA PRO A 34 13.28 -4.93 6.51
C PRO A 34 13.57 -4.41 7.93
N ASP A 35 13.16 -3.18 8.26
CA ASP A 35 13.34 -2.62 9.61
C ASP A 35 12.52 -3.41 10.64
N LEU A 36 11.29 -3.78 10.31
CA LEU A 36 10.42 -4.58 11.18
C LEU A 36 10.96 -6.01 11.36
N GLU A 37 11.38 -6.68 10.28
CA GLU A 37 11.95 -8.03 10.34
C GLU A 37 13.23 -8.07 11.18
N LYS A 38 14.12 -7.09 11.00
CA LYS A 38 15.31 -6.95 11.84
C LYS A 38 14.94 -6.78 13.30
N ARG A 39 13.97 -5.90 13.59
CA ARG A 39 13.48 -5.66 14.95
C ARG A 39 12.90 -6.92 15.61
N MET A 40 12.18 -7.75 14.85
CA MET A 40 11.67 -9.02 15.36
C MET A 40 12.79 -10.01 15.66
N GLY A 41 13.87 -10.04 14.85
CA GLY A 41 15.05 -10.87 15.10
C GLY A 41 15.85 -10.44 16.33
N GLU A 42 15.80 -9.16 16.70
CA GLU A 42 16.56 -8.55 17.81
C GLU A 42 15.67 -8.17 19.01
N TRP A 43 14.45 -8.72 19.09
CA TRP A 43 13.40 -8.25 20.01
C TRP A 43 13.84 -8.24 21.47
N GLU A 44 14.56 -9.27 21.93
CA GLU A 44 15.03 -9.37 23.33
C GLU A 44 15.93 -8.19 23.73
N SER A 45 16.69 -7.65 22.77
CA SER A 45 17.59 -6.51 23.00
C SER A 45 16.89 -5.16 22.84
N THR A 46 15.91 -5.08 21.95
CA THR A 46 15.25 -3.83 21.55
C THR A 46 13.75 -4.07 21.37
N PRO A 47 12.96 -4.28 22.44
CA PRO A 47 11.55 -4.70 22.36
C PRO A 47 10.60 -3.52 22.08
N ARG A 48 10.83 -2.80 20.99
CA ARG A 48 10.07 -1.60 20.61
C ARG A 48 9.76 -1.56 19.14
N ILE A 49 8.85 -0.71 18.68
CA ILE A 49 8.60 -0.47 17.24
C ILE A 49 8.27 0.99 16.91
N GLY A 50 8.00 1.84 17.90
CA GLY A 50 7.59 3.23 17.70
C GLY A 50 8.61 4.03 16.89
N ASP A 51 9.91 3.81 17.13
CA ASP A 51 11.00 4.43 16.36
C ASP A 51 11.00 4.05 14.86
N ILE A 52 10.54 2.85 14.51
CA ILE A 52 10.35 2.42 13.12
C ILE A 52 9.08 3.06 12.56
N LEU A 53 7.99 3.04 13.33
CA LEU A 53 6.70 3.57 12.89
C LEU A 53 6.74 5.09 12.67
N GLN A 54 7.57 5.85 13.39
CA GLN A 54 7.75 7.29 13.13
C GLN A 54 8.30 7.57 11.73
N LYS A 55 9.00 6.61 11.11
CA LYS A 55 9.43 6.73 9.71
C LYS A 55 8.26 6.62 8.73
N LEU A 56 7.06 6.24 9.18
CA LEU A 56 5.82 6.25 8.38
C LEU A 56 5.26 7.66 8.19
N THR A 57 5.53 8.60 9.10
CA THR A 57 4.90 9.93 9.06
C THR A 57 5.21 10.69 7.75
N PRO A 58 6.45 10.69 7.21
CA PRO A 58 6.73 11.24 5.88
C PRO A 58 6.01 10.50 4.73
N PHE A 59 5.69 9.23 4.93
CA PHE A 59 5.04 8.36 3.93
C PHE A 59 3.53 8.60 3.80
N LEU A 60 2.88 9.16 4.83
CA LEU A 60 1.45 9.53 4.76
C LEU A 60 1.15 10.48 3.59
N LYS A 61 2.11 11.32 3.18
CA LYS A 61 1.96 12.17 1.99
C LYS A 61 1.84 11.36 0.69
N MET A 62 2.58 10.25 0.55
CA MET A 62 2.46 9.37 -0.62
C MET A 62 1.11 8.67 -0.66
N TYR A 63 0.56 8.27 0.49
CA TYR A 63 -0.80 7.74 0.54
C TYR A 63 -1.85 8.79 0.20
N ALA A 64 -1.69 10.04 0.63
CA ALA A 64 -2.62 11.11 0.29
C ALA A 64 -2.72 11.31 -1.23
N GLU A 65 -1.58 11.27 -1.93
CA GLU A 65 -1.55 11.29 -3.40
C GLU A 65 -2.34 10.12 -4.01
N TYR A 66 -2.07 8.89 -3.56
CA TYR A 66 -2.79 7.70 -4.06
C TYR A 66 -4.29 7.80 -3.83
N VAL A 67 -4.70 8.14 -2.60
CA VAL A 67 -6.11 8.27 -2.20
C VAL A 67 -6.79 9.37 -2.99
N SER A 68 -6.12 10.50 -3.24
CA SER A 68 -6.69 11.61 -4.02
C SER A 68 -6.98 11.24 -5.48
N ASN A 69 -6.21 10.30 -6.05
CA ASN A 69 -6.42 9.82 -7.42
C ASN A 69 -7.28 8.54 -7.50
N PHE A 70 -7.62 7.93 -6.37
CA PHE A 70 -8.26 6.60 -6.34
C PHE A 70 -9.60 6.55 -7.10
N GLU A 71 -10.48 7.54 -6.90
CA GLU A 71 -11.77 7.60 -7.60
C GLU A 71 -11.61 7.71 -9.12
N ASN A 72 -10.68 8.56 -9.58
CA ASN A 72 -10.36 8.72 -11.00
C ASN A 72 -9.78 7.43 -11.59
N ALA A 73 -8.88 6.77 -10.87
CA ALA A 73 -8.31 5.48 -11.28
C ALA A 73 -9.39 4.39 -11.43
N MET A 74 -10.32 4.31 -10.47
CA MET A 74 -11.45 3.37 -10.51
C MET A 74 -12.37 3.61 -11.70
N GLU A 75 -12.69 4.87 -12.00
CA GLU A 75 -13.50 5.24 -13.15
C GLU A 75 -12.77 4.94 -14.48
N LEU A 76 -11.45 5.18 -14.56
CA LEU A 76 -10.66 4.79 -15.72
C LEU A 76 -10.68 3.27 -15.95
N VAL A 77 -10.49 2.45 -14.92
CA VAL A 77 -10.56 0.99 -15.03
C VAL A 77 -11.92 0.56 -15.58
N LYS A 78 -13.01 1.14 -15.06
CA LYS A 78 -14.37 0.87 -15.53
C LYS A 78 -14.55 1.26 -17.00
N GLN A 79 -14.21 2.49 -17.38
CA GLN A 79 -14.32 2.98 -18.76
C GLN A 79 -13.54 2.13 -19.75
N TRP A 80 -12.31 1.74 -19.42
CA TRP A 80 -11.49 0.91 -20.29
C TRP A 80 -11.97 -0.54 -20.37
N THR A 81 -12.52 -1.07 -19.28
CA THR A 81 -13.15 -2.40 -19.26
C THR A 81 -14.41 -2.44 -20.13
N ASP A 82 -15.21 -1.37 -20.13
CA ASP A 82 -16.44 -1.29 -20.91
C ASP A 82 -16.16 -1.04 -22.41
N ARG A 83 -15.17 -0.21 -22.73
CA ARG A 83 -14.90 0.23 -24.11
C ARG A 83 -13.91 -0.64 -24.86
N SER A 84 -13.02 -1.36 -24.17
CA SER A 84 -11.96 -2.16 -24.80
C SER A 84 -12.07 -3.64 -24.40
N PRO A 85 -12.58 -4.51 -25.30
CA PRO A 85 -12.59 -5.95 -25.09
C PRO A 85 -11.21 -6.53 -24.79
N GLN A 86 -10.16 -5.95 -25.39
CA GLN A 86 -8.77 -6.35 -25.14
C GLN A 86 -8.32 -6.00 -23.73
N PHE A 87 -8.64 -4.80 -23.22
CA PHE A 87 -8.36 -4.42 -21.83
C PHE A 87 -9.08 -5.36 -20.87
N LYS A 88 -10.38 -5.59 -21.12
CA LYS A 88 -11.19 -6.50 -20.32
C LYS A 88 -10.59 -7.91 -20.28
N ALA A 89 -10.18 -8.45 -21.43
CA ALA A 89 -9.57 -9.79 -21.51
C ALA A 89 -8.28 -9.87 -20.69
N ILE A 90 -7.39 -8.88 -20.80
CA ILE A 90 -6.13 -8.85 -20.05
C ILE A 90 -6.38 -8.76 -18.54
N ILE A 91 -7.31 -7.90 -18.10
CA ILE A 91 -7.65 -7.81 -16.67
C ILE A 91 -8.26 -9.13 -16.17
N GLN A 92 -9.14 -9.76 -16.95
CA GLN A 92 -9.73 -11.05 -16.59
C GLN A 92 -8.67 -12.16 -16.50
N GLU A 93 -7.74 -12.22 -17.44
CA GLU A 93 -6.62 -13.15 -17.43
C GLU A 93 -5.77 -12.97 -16.17
N ILE A 94 -5.34 -11.74 -15.87
CA ILE A 94 -4.54 -11.45 -14.67
C ILE A 94 -5.30 -11.83 -13.40
N GLN A 95 -6.55 -11.40 -13.25
CA GLN A 95 -7.36 -11.70 -12.07
C GLN A 95 -7.64 -13.19 -11.86
N SER A 96 -7.57 -14.00 -12.93
CA SER A 96 -7.74 -15.46 -12.84
C SER A 96 -6.52 -16.18 -12.29
N GLN A 97 -5.38 -15.50 -12.19
CA GLN A 97 -4.17 -16.08 -11.61
C GLN A 97 -4.36 -16.31 -10.11
N GLU A 98 -3.85 -17.45 -9.63
CA GLU A 98 -3.95 -17.84 -8.21
C GLU A 98 -3.40 -16.74 -7.27
N VAL A 99 -2.37 -16.02 -7.71
CA VAL A 99 -1.73 -14.94 -6.95
C VAL A 99 -2.69 -13.78 -6.62
N CYS A 100 -3.76 -13.60 -7.40
CA CYS A 100 -4.79 -12.58 -7.16
C CYS A 100 -5.85 -13.04 -6.14
N GLY A 101 -5.82 -14.30 -5.68
CA GLY A 101 -6.69 -14.77 -4.60
C GLY A 101 -8.19 -14.64 -4.91
N SER A 102 -8.60 -14.75 -6.18
CA SER A 102 -9.98 -14.53 -6.65
C SER A 102 -10.53 -13.11 -6.42
N LEU A 103 -9.66 -12.12 -6.21
CA LEU A 103 -10.03 -10.72 -6.07
C LEU A 103 -9.96 -9.99 -7.42
N THR A 104 -10.79 -8.96 -7.57
CA THR A 104 -10.72 -8.08 -8.75
C THR A 104 -9.60 -7.05 -8.59
N LEU A 105 -9.16 -6.44 -9.69
CA LEU A 105 -8.19 -5.34 -9.67
C LEU A 105 -8.63 -4.23 -8.72
N GLN A 106 -9.92 -3.86 -8.77
CA GLN A 106 -10.50 -2.83 -7.90
C GLN A 106 -10.38 -3.18 -6.41
N HIS A 107 -10.53 -4.46 -6.05
CA HIS A 107 -10.35 -4.91 -4.67
C HIS A 107 -8.89 -4.71 -4.22
N HIS A 108 -7.92 -5.07 -5.06
CA HIS A 108 -6.50 -4.82 -4.76
C HIS A 108 -6.17 -3.32 -4.71
N MET A 109 -6.77 -2.50 -5.57
CA MET A 109 -6.60 -1.04 -5.53
C MET A 109 -7.13 -0.41 -4.25
N LEU A 110 -8.07 -1.06 -3.53
CA LEU A 110 -8.53 -0.58 -2.22
C LEU A 110 -7.53 -0.85 -1.10
N GLU A 111 -6.62 -1.80 -1.24
CA GLU A 111 -5.70 -2.19 -0.15
C GLU A 111 -4.84 -1.03 0.36
N PRO A 112 -4.23 -0.17 -0.49
CA PRO A 112 -3.48 1.00 -0.02
C PRO A 112 -4.37 1.99 0.74
N VAL A 113 -5.62 2.19 0.31
CA VAL A 113 -6.59 3.08 0.97
C VAL A 113 -6.93 2.56 2.37
N GLN A 114 -7.15 1.25 2.49
CA GLN A 114 -7.49 0.60 3.76
C GLN A 114 -6.28 0.43 4.70
N ARG A 115 -5.06 0.47 4.16
CA ARG A 115 -3.84 0.27 4.96
C ARG A 115 -3.61 1.41 5.95
N VAL A 116 -3.92 2.65 5.57
CA VAL A 116 -3.76 3.83 6.44
C VAL A 116 -4.59 3.74 7.73
N PRO A 117 -5.92 3.57 7.69
CA PRO A 117 -6.71 3.42 8.92
C PRO A 117 -6.31 2.18 9.71
N ARG A 118 -5.84 1.11 9.05
CA ARG A 118 -5.33 -0.08 9.75
C ARG A 118 -4.08 0.24 10.57
N TYR A 119 -3.15 1.06 10.07
CA TYR A 119 -1.99 1.50 10.86
C TYR A 119 -2.41 2.29 12.10
N GLU A 120 -3.37 3.21 11.95
CA GLU A 120 -3.90 3.98 13.09
C GLU A 120 -4.49 3.07 14.16
N MET A 121 -5.31 2.09 13.78
CA MET A 121 -5.90 1.11 14.71
C MET A 121 -4.83 0.28 15.42
N LEU A 122 -3.86 -0.25 14.66
CA LEU A 122 -2.78 -1.06 15.21
C LEU A 122 -1.91 -0.26 16.19
N LEU A 123 -1.60 1.01 15.87
CA LEU A 123 -0.83 1.88 16.74
C LEU A 123 -1.60 2.22 18.03
N LYS A 124 -2.90 2.52 17.93
CA LYS A 124 -3.76 2.73 19.10
C LYS A 124 -3.78 1.51 20.00
N ASP A 125 -3.88 0.31 19.42
CA ASP A 125 -3.88 -0.93 20.21
C ASP A 125 -2.50 -1.26 20.78
N TYR A 126 -1.42 -0.88 20.10
CA TYR A 126 -0.05 -0.98 20.63
C TYR A 126 0.13 -0.08 21.86
N LEU A 127 -0.24 1.20 21.76
CA LEU A 127 -0.18 2.17 22.86
C LEU A 127 -0.99 1.77 24.09
N LYS A 128 -2.14 1.10 23.91
CA LYS A 128 -2.93 0.57 25.03
C LYS A 128 -2.24 -0.58 25.76
N LYS A 129 -1.39 -1.34 25.06
CA LYS A 129 -0.69 -2.52 25.60
C LYS A 129 0.68 -2.17 26.20
N LEU A 130 1.26 -1.03 25.83
CA LEU A 130 2.49 -0.54 26.46
C LEU A 130 2.23 -0.14 27.93
N PRO A 131 3.12 -0.47 28.87
CA PRO A 131 3.17 0.16 30.18
C PRO A 131 3.17 1.70 30.10
N GLN A 132 2.75 2.38 31.17
CA GLN A 132 2.72 3.85 31.17
C GLN A 132 4.13 4.46 31.14
N ASP A 133 5.09 3.78 31.74
CA ASP A 133 6.50 4.13 31.86
C ASP A 133 7.38 3.49 30.77
N ASP A 134 6.76 2.84 29.77
CA ASP A 134 7.50 2.20 28.69
C ASP A 134 8.25 3.24 27.84
N PRO A 135 9.56 3.07 27.59
CA PRO A 135 10.36 4.03 26.85
C PRO A 135 9.90 4.21 25.39
N ASP A 136 9.16 3.26 24.80
CA ASP A 136 8.66 3.37 23.43
C ASP A 136 7.33 4.11 23.31
N ARG A 137 6.66 4.39 24.43
CA ARG A 137 5.38 5.11 24.45
C ARG A 137 5.49 6.48 23.78
N GLN A 138 6.50 7.27 24.16
CA GLN A 138 6.73 8.59 23.57
C GLN A 138 6.93 8.49 22.05
N ASN A 139 7.69 7.50 21.57
CA ASN A 139 7.90 7.38 20.14
C ASN A 139 6.60 7.04 19.41
N SER A 140 5.85 6.09 19.97
CA SER A 140 4.59 5.60 19.42
C SER A 140 3.46 6.65 19.42
N GLU A 141 3.45 7.57 20.39
CA GLU A 141 2.48 8.68 20.44
C GLU A 141 2.75 9.77 19.39
N ASN A 142 3.98 9.86 18.87
CA ASN A 142 4.40 10.88 17.89
C ASN A 142 4.48 10.35 16.44
N VAL A 143 3.88 9.20 16.15
CA VAL A 143 3.73 8.66 14.78
C VAL A 143 2.56 9.34 14.08
#